data_AF-A0A8J6HVL1-F1
#
_entry.id   AF-A0A8J6HVL1-F1
#
_cell.length_a   1.000
_cell.length_b   1.000
_cell.length_c   1.000
_cell.angle_alpha   90.00
_cell.angle_beta   90.00
_cell.angle_gamma   90.00
#
_symmetry.space_group_name_H-M   'P 1'
#
loop_
_entity.id
_entity.type
_entity.pdbx_description
1 polymer ?
#
loop_
_entity_poly.entity_id
_entity_poly.type
_entity_poly.pdbx_seq_one_letter_code
_entity_poly.pdbx_strand_id
1 'polypeptide(L)'
;MQYNLNSDEEIDAPLAVNIAELTLKPEKHSVLTLAPHFRLLRLLHYKQQDGDLASIDALLGCGVVLPKLEQRDCFGIEQLKQVSDCLFHCINWFREVINGFVTQKNRKLRYKVIQRLDNLIELEKLLVECLDSIPEHKLPTSYFDVLSQTVHKNVAPMQQDNIKAPKRPKKKLKTKEFVEDSTVAPTTSTARVSKTTKDEQRFSFREMDTDLVLLIKYPLSTEDVTSSDQTCLNINQLNFILKDFVRKLTLVTKGRDLGLSHLTDVSPLRLITDCVPLLSNLNKHLGVIDKRLGESVDEDDLKQMQITFGSILECLYLIFSWSGFQHSKRLDLLREILKAFRQSDDNPPLNSVNHLILELTNRLADFVDRCSSLSQAVSLIKTMEALNAITPSPAIQSKIAKTAGHLLNKQWDVSNSVNVDALVKSYLCSANIKTICGMVGTIQEQAPGLTNKTDSLDMLRSVNKSNFYVLYRNLWESLHDRVKTEIQALTNAQHLTLWRTTAVTMQGLMTVAKAQETKLNLVCFLKKSIAILKIFLSHGVPILEIELKSHPDQTRV
;
A
#
# COMPACT_ATOMS: atom_id res chain seq x y z
N MET A 1 -8.27 -4.57 -39.46
CA MET A 1 -7.23 -3.87 -38.67
C MET A 1 -7.97 -3.07 -37.61
N GLN A 2 -7.53 -3.14 -36.34
CA GLN A 2 -8.17 -2.47 -35.20
C GLN A 2 -7.14 -1.52 -34.54
N TYR A 3 -7.60 -0.50 -33.81
CA TYR A 3 -6.76 0.44 -33.06
C TYR A 3 -5.65 1.13 -33.88
N ASN A 4 -5.90 1.53 -35.13
CA ASN A 4 -4.96 2.35 -35.91
C ASN A 4 -5.09 3.82 -35.50
N LEU A 5 -3.96 4.51 -35.27
CA LEU A 5 -3.89 5.93 -34.91
C LEU A 5 -3.07 6.75 -35.91
N ASN A 6 -2.46 6.12 -36.92
CA ASN A 6 -1.79 6.85 -38.00
C ASN A 6 -2.82 7.33 -39.00
N SER A 7 -2.72 8.59 -39.41
CA SER A 7 -3.52 9.11 -40.53
C SER A 7 -2.95 8.66 -41.87
N ASP A 8 -3.77 8.68 -42.90
CA ASP A 8 -3.35 8.36 -44.28
C ASP A 8 -2.29 9.34 -44.83
N GLU A 9 -2.17 10.52 -44.20
CA GLU A 9 -1.13 11.51 -44.52
C GLU A 9 0.23 11.20 -43.87
N GLU A 10 0.25 10.38 -42.81
CA GLU A 10 1.46 10.08 -42.05
C GLU A 10 2.21 8.85 -42.58
N ILE A 11 1.55 7.98 -43.34
CA ILE A 11 2.16 6.75 -43.88
C ILE A 11 1.69 6.48 -45.31
N ASP A 12 2.64 6.24 -46.20
CA ASP A 12 2.41 5.93 -47.62
C ASP A 12 1.63 4.61 -47.85
N ALA A 13 1.65 3.70 -46.87
CA ALA A 13 0.96 2.41 -46.94
C ALA A 13 0.48 1.97 -45.54
N PRO A 14 -0.68 1.30 -45.43
CA PRO A 14 -1.21 0.86 -44.14
C PRO A 14 -0.27 -0.16 -43.46
N LEU A 15 0.34 0.27 -42.35
CA LEU A 15 1.21 -0.54 -41.50
C LEU A 15 0.41 -1.17 -40.35
N ALA A 16 0.53 -2.50 -40.19
CA ALA A 16 -0.07 -3.19 -39.06
C ALA A 16 0.76 -4.36 -38.51
N VAL A 17 0.58 -4.62 -37.21
CA VAL A 17 1.18 -5.76 -36.52
C VAL A 17 0.18 -6.91 -36.48
N ASN A 18 0.56 -8.06 -37.01
CA ASN A 18 -0.35 -9.20 -37.17
C ASN A 18 -0.32 -10.16 -35.97
N ILE A 19 -0.91 -9.74 -34.84
CA ILE A 19 -0.92 -10.53 -33.61
C ILE A 19 -1.82 -11.78 -33.74
N ALA A 20 -2.95 -11.68 -34.42
CA ALA A 20 -3.86 -12.80 -34.62
C ALA A 20 -3.17 -13.98 -35.31
N GLU A 21 -2.51 -13.74 -36.45
CA GLU A 21 -1.85 -14.82 -37.19
C GLU A 21 -0.67 -15.40 -36.41
N LEU A 22 0.17 -14.55 -35.80
CA LEU A 22 1.32 -15.00 -35.01
C LEU A 22 0.92 -15.81 -33.76
N THR A 23 -0.28 -15.60 -33.24
CA THR A 23 -0.81 -16.34 -32.08
C THR A 23 -1.47 -17.65 -32.51
N LEU A 24 -2.29 -17.61 -33.56
CA LEU A 24 -3.13 -18.76 -33.97
C LEU A 24 -2.42 -19.74 -34.91
N LYS A 25 -1.40 -19.28 -35.65
CA LYS A 25 -0.62 -20.08 -36.60
C LYS A 25 0.89 -19.92 -36.37
N PRO A 26 1.45 -20.44 -35.26
CA PRO A 26 2.86 -20.32 -34.95
C PRO A 26 3.70 -21.28 -35.82
N GLU A 27 3.85 -21.02 -37.12
CA GLU A 27 4.64 -21.88 -38.01
C GLU A 27 6.14 -21.51 -38.00
N LYS A 28 6.49 -20.23 -38.23
CA LYS A 28 7.89 -19.77 -38.40
C LYS A 28 8.36 -18.73 -37.37
N HIS A 29 7.44 -17.92 -36.83
CA HIS A 29 7.76 -16.84 -35.90
C HIS A 29 6.80 -16.89 -34.71
N SER A 30 7.34 -16.79 -33.50
CA SER A 30 6.53 -16.80 -32.28
C SER A 30 6.09 -15.39 -31.92
N VAL A 31 4.80 -15.20 -31.65
CA VAL A 31 4.28 -13.92 -31.09
C VAL A 31 5.03 -13.49 -29.81
N LEU A 32 5.61 -14.44 -29.07
CA LEU A 32 6.40 -14.18 -27.86
C LEU A 32 7.64 -13.31 -28.12
N THR A 33 8.18 -13.33 -29.34
CA THR A 33 9.38 -12.57 -29.68
C THR A 33 9.06 -11.12 -30.04
N LEU A 34 7.82 -10.78 -30.38
CA LEU A 34 7.42 -9.46 -30.86
C LEU A 34 7.80 -8.31 -29.89
N ALA A 35 7.27 -8.37 -28.67
CA ALA A 35 7.50 -7.37 -27.63
C ALA A 35 8.99 -7.18 -27.27
N PRO A 36 9.79 -8.24 -27.03
CA PRO A 36 11.21 -8.07 -26.72
C PRO A 36 12.06 -7.61 -27.92
N HIS A 37 11.72 -8.00 -29.15
CA HIS A 37 12.41 -7.45 -30.33
C HIS A 37 12.14 -5.96 -30.49
N PHE A 38 10.90 -5.51 -30.26
CA PHE A 38 10.60 -4.09 -30.25
C PHE A 38 11.31 -3.36 -29.10
N ARG A 39 11.40 -3.96 -27.91
CA ARG A 39 12.19 -3.41 -26.80
C ARG A 39 13.66 -3.23 -27.21
N LEU A 40 14.27 -4.21 -27.89
CA LEU A 40 15.62 -4.09 -28.41
C LEU A 40 15.73 -2.97 -29.47
N LEU A 41 14.83 -2.97 -30.45
CA LEU A 41 14.79 -1.98 -31.53
C LEU A 41 14.69 -0.55 -30.97
N ARG A 42 13.73 -0.29 -30.07
CA ARG A 42 13.54 1.04 -29.49
C ARG A 42 14.77 1.48 -28.70
N LEU A 43 15.42 0.58 -27.96
CA LEU A 43 16.62 0.93 -27.19
C LEU A 43 17.81 1.26 -28.10
N LEU A 44 17.97 0.55 -29.21
CA LEU A 44 19.00 0.84 -30.21
C LEU A 44 18.76 2.19 -30.88
N HIS A 45 17.55 2.45 -31.37
CA HIS A 45 17.20 3.74 -31.97
C HIS A 45 17.34 4.89 -30.96
N TYR A 46 16.82 4.71 -29.73
CA TYR A 46 16.94 5.70 -28.67
C TYR A 46 18.41 6.05 -28.37
N LYS A 47 19.31 5.06 -28.42
CA LYS A 47 20.75 5.29 -28.21
C LYS A 47 21.45 5.89 -29.43
N GLN A 48 21.06 5.53 -30.64
CA GLN A 48 21.67 6.03 -31.88
C GLN A 48 21.22 7.44 -32.25
N GLN A 49 20.02 7.84 -31.83
CA GLN A 49 19.37 9.09 -32.20
C GLN A 49 19.18 10.02 -30.99
N ASP A 50 20.05 9.91 -29.97
CA ASP A 50 20.05 10.77 -28.77
C ASP A 50 18.68 10.95 -28.10
N GLY A 51 17.91 9.86 -28.06
CA GLY A 51 16.60 9.78 -27.42
C GLY A 51 15.41 10.07 -28.34
N ASP A 52 15.64 10.42 -29.61
CA ASP A 52 14.58 10.63 -30.60
C ASP A 52 14.16 9.30 -31.25
N LEU A 53 12.86 9.04 -31.27
CA LEU A 53 12.27 7.84 -31.89
C LEU A 53 11.46 8.14 -33.15
N ALA A 54 11.60 9.33 -33.74
CA ALA A 54 10.91 9.72 -34.98
C ALA A 54 11.07 8.68 -36.11
N SER A 55 12.24 8.05 -36.24
CA SER A 55 12.51 7.02 -37.26
C SER A 55 11.65 5.75 -37.17
N ILE A 56 11.00 5.50 -36.03
CA ILE A 56 10.16 4.32 -35.79
C ILE A 56 8.77 4.70 -35.29
N ASP A 57 8.37 5.97 -35.40
CA ASP A 57 7.15 6.51 -34.79
C ASP A 57 5.86 5.97 -35.40
N ALA A 58 5.90 5.50 -36.65
CA ALA A 58 4.82 4.77 -37.29
C ALA A 58 4.35 3.56 -36.46
N LEU A 59 5.25 2.92 -35.69
CA LEU A 59 4.91 1.80 -34.81
C LEU A 59 4.06 2.22 -33.61
N LEU A 60 4.15 3.48 -33.16
CA LEU A 60 3.27 3.99 -32.10
C LEU A 60 1.82 4.00 -32.54
N GLY A 61 1.56 4.44 -33.78
CA GLY A 61 0.19 4.52 -34.30
C GLY A 61 -0.27 3.31 -35.10
N CYS A 62 0.58 2.31 -35.34
CA CYS A 62 0.23 1.19 -36.23
C CYS A 62 -1.00 0.40 -35.74
N GLY A 63 -1.85 0.01 -36.68
CA GLY A 63 -2.98 -0.84 -36.36
C GLY A 63 -2.55 -2.25 -35.97
N VAL A 64 -3.45 -3.00 -35.34
CA VAL A 64 -3.21 -4.40 -34.98
C VAL A 64 -4.24 -5.28 -35.71
N VAL A 65 -3.78 -6.41 -36.25
CA VAL A 65 -4.68 -7.46 -36.74
C VAL A 65 -5.05 -8.35 -35.55
N LEU A 66 -6.31 -8.24 -35.14
CA LEU A 66 -6.93 -9.02 -34.06
C LEU A 66 -8.23 -9.65 -34.56
N PRO A 67 -8.70 -10.74 -33.93
CA PRO A 67 -10.07 -11.23 -34.11
C PRO A 67 -11.10 -10.11 -33.85
N LYS A 68 -12.26 -10.16 -34.52
CA LYS A 68 -13.32 -9.14 -34.34
C LYS A 68 -13.90 -9.23 -32.92
N LEU A 69 -13.51 -8.29 -32.06
CA LEU A 69 -13.88 -8.28 -30.64
C LEU A 69 -15.37 -7.98 -30.39
N GLU A 70 -16.05 -7.37 -31.37
CA GLU A 70 -17.48 -7.07 -31.33
C GLU A 70 -18.36 -8.34 -31.36
N GLN A 71 -17.86 -9.44 -31.91
CA GLN A 71 -18.61 -10.70 -32.05
C GLN A 71 -18.29 -11.70 -30.95
N ARG A 72 -17.68 -11.24 -29.84
CA ARG A 72 -17.18 -12.10 -28.78
C ARG A 72 -18.25 -12.95 -28.10
N ASP A 73 -19.45 -12.43 -27.98
CA ASP A 73 -20.59 -13.13 -27.39
C ASP A 73 -21.06 -14.33 -28.24
N CYS A 74 -20.67 -14.36 -29.53
CA CYS A 74 -20.98 -15.44 -30.46
C CYS A 74 -19.90 -16.52 -30.50
N PHE A 75 -18.77 -16.36 -29.78
CA PHE A 75 -17.66 -17.30 -29.83
C PHE A 75 -17.89 -18.50 -28.91
N GLY A 76 -17.55 -19.69 -29.40
CA GLY A 76 -17.44 -20.88 -28.55
C GLY A 76 -16.26 -20.77 -27.58
N ILE A 77 -16.24 -21.62 -26.55
CA ILE A 77 -15.21 -21.63 -25.49
C ILE A 77 -13.78 -21.64 -26.07
N GLU A 78 -13.51 -22.47 -27.08
CA GLU A 78 -12.17 -22.59 -27.66
C GLU A 78 -11.75 -21.35 -28.46
N GLN A 79 -12.70 -20.72 -29.16
CA GLN A 79 -12.47 -19.44 -29.84
C GLN A 79 -12.23 -18.33 -28.82
N LEU A 80 -12.94 -18.34 -27.69
CA LEU A 80 -12.74 -17.34 -26.63
C LEU A 80 -11.36 -17.45 -25.97
N LYS A 81 -10.83 -18.67 -25.80
CA LYS A 81 -9.43 -18.87 -25.37
C LYS A 81 -8.44 -18.26 -26.35
N GLN A 82 -8.60 -18.57 -27.64
CA GLN A 82 -7.77 -18.03 -28.72
C GLN A 82 -7.80 -16.50 -28.79
N VAL A 83 -8.98 -15.91 -28.64
CA VAL A 83 -9.16 -14.46 -28.56
C VAL A 83 -8.47 -13.89 -27.33
N SER A 84 -8.60 -14.55 -26.16
CA SER A 84 -7.95 -14.13 -24.91
C SER A 84 -6.43 -14.14 -25.02
N ASP A 85 -5.85 -15.14 -25.72
CA ASP A 85 -4.42 -15.21 -25.98
C ASP A 85 -3.94 -14.07 -26.91
N CYS A 86 -4.73 -13.76 -27.94
CA CYS A 86 -4.45 -12.64 -28.85
C CYS A 86 -4.53 -11.29 -28.11
N LEU A 87 -5.55 -11.10 -27.26
CA LEU A 87 -5.70 -9.91 -26.42
C LEU A 87 -4.52 -9.77 -25.46
N PHE A 88 -4.11 -10.86 -24.82
CA PHE A 88 -2.96 -10.88 -23.91
C PHE A 88 -1.65 -10.45 -24.59
N HIS A 89 -1.38 -10.95 -25.81
CA HIS A 89 -0.23 -10.51 -26.58
C HIS A 89 -0.34 -9.06 -27.05
N CYS A 90 -1.54 -8.59 -27.41
CA CYS A 90 -1.77 -7.19 -27.77
C CYS A 90 -1.57 -6.23 -26.61
N ILE A 91 -2.03 -6.57 -25.42
CA ILE A 91 -1.81 -5.80 -24.19
C ILE A 91 -0.32 -5.65 -23.92
N ASN A 92 0.44 -6.75 -24.01
CA ASN A 92 1.89 -6.73 -23.86
C ASN A 92 2.61 -5.91 -24.94
N TRP A 93 2.12 -5.94 -26.17
CA TRP A 93 2.59 -5.09 -27.26
C TRP A 93 2.39 -3.60 -26.94
N PHE A 94 1.17 -3.20 -26.57
CA PHE A 94 0.88 -1.80 -26.23
C PHE A 94 1.66 -1.31 -25.01
N ARG A 95 1.88 -2.16 -24.00
CA ARG A 95 2.74 -1.84 -22.85
C ARG A 95 4.17 -1.47 -23.29
N GLU A 96 4.78 -2.26 -24.17
CA GLU A 96 6.12 -1.94 -24.70
C GLU A 96 6.12 -0.71 -25.61
N VAL A 97 5.10 -0.53 -26.45
CA VAL A 97 4.95 0.66 -27.30
C VAL A 97 4.85 1.92 -26.44
N ILE A 98 3.98 1.95 -25.43
CA ILE A 98 3.86 3.08 -24.50
C ILE A 98 5.19 3.33 -23.79
N ASN A 99 5.83 2.28 -23.27
CA ASN A 99 7.15 2.38 -22.64
C ASN A 99 8.21 3.01 -23.56
N GLY A 100 8.15 2.74 -24.87
CA GLY A 100 9.10 3.33 -25.82
C GLY A 100 8.87 4.81 -26.07
N PHE A 101 7.62 5.23 -26.19
CA PHE A 101 7.31 6.59 -26.66
C PHE A 101 6.97 7.58 -25.53
N VAL A 102 6.89 7.15 -24.27
CA VAL A 102 6.49 8.02 -23.14
C VAL A 102 7.40 9.23 -22.90
N THR A 103 8.69 9.11 -23.24
CA THR A 103 9.69 10.17 -23.07
C THR A 103 9.75 11.14 -24.25
N GLN A 104 9.04 10.86 -25.34
CA GLN A 104 9.08 11.67 -26.55
C GLN A 104 8.43 13.05 -26.34
N LYS A 105 9.05 14.08 -26.93
CA LYS A 105 8.65 15.48 -26.73
C LYS A 105 7.63 15.97 -27.77
N ASN A 106 7.62 15.35 -28.95
CA ASN A 106 6.72 15.72 -30.04
C ASN A 106 5.24 15.65 -29.60
N ARG A 107 4.48 16.73 -29.82
CA ARG A 107 3.08 16.85 -29.41
C ARG A 107 2.18 15.74 -29.99
N LYS A 108 2.34 15.40 -31.28
CA LYS A 108 1.56 14.33 -31.93
C LYS A 108 1.84 12.98 -31.28
N LEU A 109 3.12 12.67 -31.03
CA LEU A 109 3.51 11.42 -30.36
C LEU A 109 2.97 11.35 -28.94
N ARG A 110 3.05 12.45 -28.17
CA ARG A 110 2.48 12.54 -26.83
C ARG A 110 0.97 12.24 -26.82
N TYR A 111 0.23 12.80 -27.77
CA TYR A 111 -1.19 12.53 -27.91
C TYR A 111 -1.47 11.05 -28.23
N LYS A 112 -0.74 10.48 -29.19
CA LYS A 112 -0.86 9.04 -29.52
C LYS A 112 -0.50 8.12 -28.34
N VAL A 113 0.46 8.49 -27.49
CA VAL A 113 0.78 7.74 -26.26
C VAL A 113 -0.41 7.71 -25.30
N ILE A 114 -1.10 8.84 -25.11
CA ILE A 114 -2.31 8.91 -24.28
C ILE A 114 -3.45 8.07 -24.87
N GLN A 115 -3.69 8.16 -26.20
CA GLN A 115 -4.68 7.31 -26.86
C GLN A 115 -4.33 5.81 -26.76
N ARG A 116 -3.04 5.45 -26.84
CA ARG A 116 -2.60 4.07 -26.61
C ARG A 116 -2.83 3.60 -25.18
N LEU A 117 -2.71 4.49 -24.21
CA LEU A 117 -3.02 4.18 -22.82
C LEU A 117 -4.51 3.90 -22.64
N ASP A 118 -5.40 4.65 -23.31
CA ASP A 118 -6.83 4.33 -23.35
C ASP A 118 -7.09 2.95 -23.96
N ASN A 119 -6.52 2.69 -25.14
CA ASN A 119 -6.64 1.39 -25.80
C ASN A 119 -6.14 0.25 -24.91
N LEU A 120 -5.05 0.46 -24.17
CA LEU A 120 -4.51 -0.52 -23.22
C LEU A 120 -5.49 -0.81 -22.07
N ILE A 121 -6.06 0.23 -21.47
CA ILE A 121 -7.03 0.09 -20.36
C ILE A 121 -8.29 -0.64 -20.84
N GLU A 122 -8.79 -0.28 -22.02
CA GLU A 122 -9.93 -0.95 -22.66
C GLU A 122 -9.64 -2.44 -22.89
N LEU A 123 -8.50 -2.78 -23.49
CA LEU A 123 -8.12 -4.17 -23.78
C LEU A 123 -7.93 -5.00 -22.50
N GLU A 124 -7.38 -4.41 -21.43
CA GLU A 124 -7.26 -5.09 -20.14
C GLU A 124 -8.62 -5.42 -19.54
N LYS A 125 -9.59 -4.50 -19.64
CA LYS A 125 -10.96 -4.76 -19.20
C LYS A 125 -11.61 -5.87 -20.03
N LEU A 126 -11.49 -5.80 -21.36
CA LEU A 126 -12.02 -6.82 -22.27
C LEU A 126 -11.44 -8.21 -22.00
N LEU A 127 -10.14 -8.31 -21.70
CA LEU A 127 -9.52 -9.58 -21.36
C LEU A 127 -10.09 -10.16 -20.05
N VAL A 128 -10.30 -9.34 -19.02
CA VAL A 128 -10.92 -9.80 -17.76
C VAL A 128 -12.34 -10.33 -18.02
N GLU A 129 -13.16 -9.60 -18.78
CA GLU A 129 -14.51 -10.03 -19.18
C GLU A 129 -14.49 -11.39 -19.91
N CYS A 130 -13.53 -11.59 -20.81
CA CYS A 130 -13.36 -12.88 -21.51
C CYS A 130 -12.99 -14.00 -20.52
N LEU A 131 -12.03 -13.76 -19.62
CA LEU A 131 -11.54 -14.77 -18.67
C LEU A 131 -12.56 -15.19 -17.63
N ASP A 132 -13.50 -14.31 -17.27
CA ASP A 132 -14.61 -14.65 -16.38
C ASP A 132 -15.51 -15.74 -17.00
N SER A 133 -15.61 -15.78 -18.33
CA SER A 133 -16.33 -16.82 -19.08
C SER A 133 -15.52 -18.11 -19.29
N ILE A 134 -14.19 -18.07 -19.10
CA ILE A 134 -13.28 -19.23 -19.23
C ILE A 134 -12.31 -19.34 -18.05
N PRO A 135 -12.80 -19.58 -16.82
CA PRO A 135 -12.00 -19.46 -15.59
C PRO A 135 -10.85 -20.47 -15.48
N GLU A 136 -10.89 -21.58 -16.23
CA GLU A 136 -9.84 -22.61 -16.25
C GLU A 136 -8.73 -22.32 -17.25
N HIS A 137 -8.92 -21.35 -18.15
CA HIS A 137 -7.94 -21.02 -19.17
C HIS A 137 -6.67 -20.42 -18.56
N LYS A 138 -5.52 -20.90 -19.02
CA LYS A 138 -4.21 -20.39 -18.61
C LYS A 138 -3.65 -19.55 -19.74
N LEU A 139 -3.43 -18.28 -19.45
CA LEU A 139 -2.85 -17.37 -20.42
C LEU A 139 -1.38 -17.71 -20.75
N PRO A 140 -0.90 -17.29 -21.94
CA PRO A 140 0.48 -17.47 -22.35
C PRO A 140 1.48 -16.74 -21.43
N THR A 141 2.77 -17.06 -21.56
CA THR A 141 3.84 -16.41 -20.79
C THR A 141 4.21 -15.04 -21.36
N SER A 142 4.31 -14.00 -20.53
CA SER A 142 4.78 -12.65 -20.92
C SER A 142 6.30 -12.51 -21.06
N TYR A 143 7.04 -13.30 -20.28
CA TYR A 143 8.50 -13.25 -20.18
C TYR A 143 9.13 -14.61 -20.47
N PHE A 144 10.28 -14.59 -21.13
CA PHE A 144 11.12 -15.77 -21.29
C PHE A 144 11.72 -16.25 -19.96
N ASP A 145 11.98 -15.34 -19.01
CA ASP A 145 12.64 -15.66 -17.72
C ASP A 145 11.83 -16.59 -16.80
N VAL A 146 10.50 -16.63 -16.95
CA VAL A 146 9.64 -17.57 -16.21
C VAL A 146 9.92 -19.02 -16.63
N LEU A 147 10.35 -19.24 -17.87
CA LEU A 147 10.79 -20.55 -18.36
C LEU A 147 12.17 -20.92 -17.77
N SER A 148 13.07 -19.95 -17.59
CA SER A 148 14.41 -20.18 -17.02
C SER A 148 14.35 -20.55 -15.52
N GLN A 149 13.46 -19.91 -14.75
CA GLN A 149 13.31 -20.19 -13.32
C GLN A 149 12.64 -21.54 -13.00
N THR A 150 11.86 -22.09 -13.94
CA THR A 150 11.26 -23.43 -13.79
C THR A 150 12.24 -24.55 -14.11
N VAL A 151 13.20 -24.31 -15.02
CA VAL A 151 14.28 -25.28 -15.32
C VAL A 151 15.26 -25.44 -14.16
N HIS A 152 15.57 -24.37 -13.41
CA HIS A 152 16.50 -24.44 -12.28
C HIS A 152 15.94 -25.05 -10.98
N LYS A 153 14.63 -25.31 -10.90
CA LYS A 153 14.02 -25.99 -9.73
C LYS A 153 13.91 -27.51 -9.88
N ASN A 154 14.19 -28.05 -11.06
CA ASN A 154 14.06 -29.48 -11.38
C ASN A 154 15.41 -30.16 -11.68
N VAL A 155 16.49 -29.78 -10.98
CA VAL A 155 17.68 -30.62 -10.89
C VAL A 155 17.68 -31.29 -9.53
N ALA A 156 17.03 -32.45 -9.45
CA ALA A 156 17.25 -33.39 -8.35
C ALA A 156 18.74 -33.79 -8.34
N PRO A 157 19.42 -33.88 -7.18
CA PRO A 157 20.77 -34.41 -7.16
C PRO A 157 20.71 -35.90 -7.52
N MET A 158 21.39 -36.27 -8.62
CA MET A 158 21.64 -37.67 -8.96
C MET A 158 22.32 -38.38 -7.79
N GLN A 159 21.81 -39.57 -7.50
CA GLN A 159 22.39 -40.54 -6.58
C GLN A 159 23.83 -40.86 -7.01
N GLN A 160 24.78 -40.73 -6.09
CA GLN A 160 26.05 -41.45 -6.17
C GLN A 160 26.13 -42.42 -4.99
N ASP A 161 26.19 -43.69 -5.36
CA ASP A 161 26.34 -44.86 -4.50
C ASP A 161 27.68 -44.85 -3.73
N ASN A 162 27.56 -45.14 -2.44
CA ASN A 162 28.38 -46.06 -1.64
C ASN A 162 29.91 -46.12 -1.88
N ILE A 163 30.70 -45.43 -1.06
CA ILE A 163 31.98 -45.98 -0.54
C ILE A 163 32.12 -45.71 0.96
N LYS A 164 32.44 -46.79 1.69
CA LYS A 164 32.47 -46.96 3.16
C LYS A 164 33.61 -46.17 3.85
N ALA A 165 33.34 -45.64 5.04
CA ALA A 165 34.37 -45.26 6.02
C ALA A 165 34.12 -45.95 7.39
N PRO A 166 35.16 -46.41 8.11
CA PRO A 166 35.04 -47.25 9.30
C PRO A 166 34.85 -46.45 10.62
N LYS A 167 34.44 -47.18 11.66
CA LYS A 167 33.95 -46.72 12.97
C LYS A 167 35.06 -46.41 14.02
N ARG A 168 34.85 -45.31 14.78
CA ARG A 168 34.96 -45.11 16.27
C ARG A 168 36.36 -45.15 16.94
N PRO A 169 36.59 -44.53 18.14
CA PRO A 169 35.67 -44.55 19.30
C PRO A 169 35.53 -43.31 20.19
N LYS A 170 34.53 -43.45 21.08
CA LYS A 170 34.02 -42.56 22.12
C LYS A 170 34.98 -42.46 23.31
N LYS A 171 35.03 -41.30 23.98
CA LYS A 171 35.25 -41.21 25.43
C LYS A 171 34.04 -40.58 26.11
N LYS A 172 33.45 -41.33 27.04
CA LYS A 172 32.45 -40.90 28.01
C LYS A 172 33.18 -40.40 29.26
N LEU A 173 32.68 -39.35 29.91
CA LEU A 173 32.73 -39.23 31.37
C LEU A 173 31.38 -38.66 31.85
N LYS A 174 30.71 -39.42 32.74
CA LYS A 174 29.60 -38.97 33.58
C LYS A 174 30.21 -38.16 34.76
N THR A 175 29.52 -37.24 35.43
CA THR A 175 28.69 -37.54 36.62
C THR A 175 27.97 -36.28 37.16
N LYS A 176 26.66 -36.43 37.41
CA LYS A 176 25.71 -35.84 38.39
C LYS A 176 25.39 -34.32 38.47
N GLU A 177 24.14 -34.03 38.09
CA GLU A 177 23.05 -33.32 38.80
C GLU A 177 23.36 -32.24 39.85
N PHE A 178 22.90 -31.02 39.57
CA PHE A 178 22.01 -30.25 40.46
C PHE A 178 21.03 -29.43 39.60
N VAL A 179 19.77 -29.37 40.06
CA VAL A 179 18.63 -28.68 39.45
C VAL A 179 18.70 -27.20 39.80
N GLU A 180 18.61 -26.31 38.81
CA GLU A 180 17.84 -25.07 38.95
C GLU A 180 17.54 -24.42 37.59
N ASP A 181 16.32 -23.91 37.54
CA ASP A 181 15.52 -23.52 36.38
C ASP A 181 15.79 -22.05 36.05
N SER A 182 16.24 -21.75 34.83
CA SER A 182 16.19 -20.43 34.17
C SER A 182 17.06 -20.45 32.91
N THR A 183 16.46 -20.44 31.71
CA THR A 183 16.92 -19.62 30.56
C THR A 183 16.03 -19.84 29.33
N VAL A 184 15.17 -18.85 29.14
CA VAL A 184 14.64 -18.28 27.90
C VAL A 184 15.26 -18.83 26.59
N ALA A 185 14.49 -19.64 25.87
CA ALA A 185 14.66 -19.84 24.43
C ALA A 185 13.86 -18.78 23.67
N PRO A 186 14.43 -18.11 22.64
CA PRO A 186 13.66 -17.22 21.78
C PRO A 186 12.90 -18.09 20.77
N THR A 187 11.60 -18.31 21.00
CA THR A 187 10.71 -18.71 19.91
C THR A 187 10.59 -17.56 18.94
N THR A 188 11.42 -17.58 17.90
CA THR A 188 11.17 -16.93 16.61
C THR A 188 9.90 -17.52 16.03
N SER A 189 8.75 -17.00 16.45
CA SER A 189 7.51 -17.13 15.70
C SER A 189 7.68 -16.33 14.42
N THR A 190 8.15 -16.98 13.38
CA THR A 190 7.97 -16.52 12.00
C THR A 190 6.47 -16.35 11.79
N ALA A 191 6.02 -15.11 11.87
CA ALA A 191 4.67 -14.70 11.53
C ALA A 191 4.43 -15.14 10.07
N ARG A 192 3.63 -16.20 9.90
CA ARG A 192 3.02 -16.52 8.62
C ARG A 192 2.19 -15.30 8.24
N VAL A 193 2.70 -14.56 7.27
CA VAL A 193 2.01 -13.50 6.56
C VAL A 193 0.65 -14.05 6.13
N SER A 194 -0.39 -13.46 6.70
CA SER A 194 -1.76 -13.59 6.24
C SER A 194 -1.79 -13.33 4.73
N LYS A 195 -2.24 -14.32 3.96
CA LYS A 195 -2.69 -14.16 2.58
C LYS A 195 -3.85 -13.15 2.57
N THR A 196 -3.53 -11.88 2.49
CA THR A 196 -4.42 -10.84 1.99
C THR A 196 -4.38 -10.86 0.46
N THR A 197 -5.55 -10.58 -0.13
CA THR A 197 -5.91 -10.47 -1.56
C THR A 197 -5.85 -11.77 -2.38
N LYS A 198 -7.02 -12.46 -2.43
CA LYS A 198 -7.32 -13.52 -3.39
C LYS A 198 -7.56 -13.01 -4.83
N ASP A 199 -7.44 -11.70 -5.09
CA ASP A 199 -7.75 -11.07 -6.39
C ASP A 199 -6.57 -10.39 -7.09
N GLU A 200 -5.33 -10.53 -6.60
CA GLU A 200 -4.17 -10.00 -7.33
C GLU A 200 -3.55 -11.07 -8.24
N GLN A 201 -3.99 -11.01 -9.51
CA GLN A 201 -3.36 -11.52 -10.73
C GLN A 201 -3.37 -13.05 -10.96
N ARG A 202 -4.39 -13.53 -11.69
CA ARG A 202 -4.36 -14.85 -12.37
C ARG A 202 -3.22 -14.95 -13.41
N PHE A 203 -2.63 -13.83 -13.83
CA PHE A 203 -1.63 -13.72 -14.90
C PHE A 203 -0.81 -12.43 -14.74
N SER A 204 0.44 -12.43 -15.25
CA SER A 204 1.34 -11.26 -15.22
C SER A 204 1.59 -10.74 -16.62
N PHE A 205 1.28 -9.46 -16.85
CA PHE A 205 1.70 -8.75 -18.06
C PHE A 205 3.18 -8.35 -18.00
N ARG A 206 3.68 -7.81 -19.10
CA ARG A 206 4.93 -7.05 -19.15
C ARG A 206 4.83 -5.79 -18.31
N GLU A 207 5.95 -5.47 -17.67
CA GLU A 207 6.12 -4.32 -16.82
C GLU A 207 6.08 -3.02 -17.62
N MET A 208 5.47 -1.99 -17.02
CA MET A 208 5.65 -0.63 -17.49
C MET A 208 7.02 -0.14 -17.03
N ASP A 209 7.75 0.60 -17.86
CA ASP A 209 9.00 1.25 -17.47
C ASP A 209 8.72 2.35 -16.43
N THR A 210 9.70 2.73 -15.60
CA THR A 210 9.55 3.79 -14.57
C THR A 210 9.06 5.11 -15.14
N ASP A 211 9.44 5.40 -16.39
CA ASP A 211 9.15 6.64 -17.09
C ASP A 211 7.65 6.85 -17.35
N LEU A 212 6.81 5.82 -17.20
CA LEU A 212 5.34 5.95 -17.28
C LEU A 212 4.82 7.05 -16.34
N VAL A 213 5.42 7.19 -15.15
CA VAL A 213 5.01 8.18 -14.15
C VAL A 213 5.15 9.63 -14.65
N LEU A 214 5.99 9.87 -15.66
CA LEU A 214 6.16 11.20 -16.26
C LEU A 214 4.88 11.72 -16.92
N LEU A 215 3.92 10.84 -17.25
CA LEU A 215 2.62 11.24 -17.77
C LEU A 215 1.80 12.06 -16.77
N ILE A 216 2.07 11.94 -15.45
CA ILE A 216 1.36 12.70 -14.39
C ILE A 216 1.50 14.23 -14.59
N LYS A 217 2.49 14.70 -15.36
CA LYS A 217 2.64 16.12 -15.70
C LYS A 217 1.47 16.71 -16.49
N TYR A 218 0.68 15.87 -17.17
CA TYR A 218 -0.48 16.32 -17.92
C TYR A 218 -1.66 16.56 -16.97
N PRO A 219 -2.42 17.66 -17.15
CA PRO A 219 -3.56 17.97 -16.31
C PRO A 219 -4.71 16.98 -16.53
N LEU A 220 -5.58 16.84 -15.53
CA LEU A 220 -6.81 16.05 -15.65
C LEU A 220 -7.84 16.82 -16.48
N SER A 221 -8.45 16.17 -17.47
CA SER A 221 -9.50 16.76 -18.31
C SER A 221 -10.71 17.17 -17.48
N THR A 222 -10.92 18.47 -17.28
CA THR A 222 -12.19 19.06 -16.83
C THR A 222 -13.08 19.31 -18.03
N GLU A 223 -14.40 19.14 -17.88
CA GLU A 223 -15.40 19.36 -18.95
C GLU A 223 -15.26 20.73 -19.62
N ASP A 224 -14.68 21.71 -18.89
CA ASP A 224 -14.35 23.05 -19.37
C ASP A 224 -13.21 23.14 -20.41
N VAL A 225 -12.51 22.04 -20.75
CA VAL A 225 -11.36 22.04 -21.65
C VAL A 225 -11.69 21.28 -22.94
N THR A 226 -12.75 21.70 -23.63
CA THR A 226 -13.05 21.23 -25.00
C THR A 226 -12.31 22.03 -26.09
N SER A 227 -11.54 23.06 -25.71
CA SER A 227 -10.95 24.03 -26.63
C SER A 227 -9.43 24.23 -26.52
N SER A 228 -8.69 23.40 -25.78
CA SER A 228 -7.24 23.55 -25.67
C SER A 228 -6.45 22.48 -26.43
N ASP A 229 -5.44 22.93 -27.16
CA ASP A 229 -4.38 22.18 -27.84
C ASP A 229 -3.51 21.29 -26.90
N GLN A 230 -3.89 21.15 -25.64
CA GLN A 230 -3.08 20.51 -24.60
C GLN A 230 -3.41 19.03 -24.43
N THR A 231 -2.36 18.21 -24.28
CA THR A 231 -2.51 16.80 -23.89
C THR A 231 -2.99 16.71 -22.44
N CYS A 232 -4.15 16.10 -22.21
CA CYS A 232 -4.78 15.93 -20.90
C CYS A 232 -4.97 14.44 -20.58
N LEU A 233 -5.12 14.12 -19.29
CA LEU A 233 -5.43 12.78 -18.80
C LEU A 233 -6.91 12.67 -18.42
N ASN A 234 -7.51 11.52 -18.68
CA ASN A 234 -8.77 11.13 -18.02
C ASN A 234 -8.50 10.45 -16.67
N ILE A 235 -9.56 10.22 -15.88
CA ILE A 235 -9.44 9.64 -14.54
C ILE A 235 -8.95 8.18 -14.57
N ASN A 236 -9.32 7.42 -15.60
CA ASN A 236 -8.92 6.02 -15.76
C ASN A 236 -7.42 5.89 -16.05
N GLN A 237 -6.89 6.74 -16.92
CA GLN A 237 -5.47 6.85 -17.22
C GLN A 237 -4.67 7.24 -15.99
N LEU A 238 -5.12 8.26 -15.24
CA LEU A 238 -4.45 8.67 -14.01
C LEU A 238 -4.42 7.53 -12.98
N ASN A 239 -5.55 6.83 -12.81
CA ASN A 239 -5.63 5.68 -11.91
C ASN A 239 -4.67 4.55 -12.32
N PHE A 240 -4.60 4.23 -13.62
CA PHE A 240 -3.67 3.22 -14.14
C PHE A 240 -2.21 3.58 -13.82
N ILE A 241 -1.80 4.82 -14.11
CA ILE A 241 -0.44 5.31 -13.86
C ILE A 241 -0.11 5.26 -12.36
N LEU A 242 -1.03 5.71 -11.51
CA LEU A 242 -0.82 5.72 -10.06
C LEU A 242 -0.75 4.32 -9.47
N LYS A 243 -1.59 3.38 -9.90
CA LYS A 243 -1.54 1.98 -9.45
C LYS A 243 -0.20 1.32 -9.81
N ASP A 244 0.27 1.53 -11.03
CA ASP A 244 1.59 1.06 -11.45
C ASP A 244 2.71 1.68 -10.60
N PHE A 245 2.63 2.99 -10.36
CA PHE A 245 3.62 3.70 -9.54
C PHE A 245 3.61 3.24 -8.06
N VAL A 246 2.44 3.01 -7.46
CA VAL A 246 2.30 2.45 -6.10
C VAL A 246 2.98 1.09 -5.98
N ARG A 247 2.82 0.21 -6.99
CA ARG A 247 3.49 -1.11 -7.02
C ARG A 247 5.00 -0.96 -7.05
N LYS A 248 5.53 -0.07 -7.90
CA LYS A 248 6.96 0.22 -8.01
C LYS A 248 7.52 0.81 -6.71
N LEU A 249 6.85 1.82 -6.15
CA LEU A 249 7.24 2.40 -4.85
C LEU A 249 7.21 1.35 -3.74
N THR A 250 6.22 0.44 -3.73
CA THR A 250 6.13 -0.62 -2.74
C THR A 250 7.32 -1.59 -2.80
N LEU A 251 7.73 -2.01 -4.00
CA LEU A 251 8.91 -2.84 -4.21
C LEU A 251 10.16 -2.13 -3.63
N VAL A 252 10.36 -0.88 -4.03
CA VAL A 252 11.57 -0.11 -3.70
C VAL A 252 11.66 0.27 -2.22
N THR A 253 10.53 0.59 -1.59
CA THR A 253 10.50 1.06 -0.19
C THR A 253 10.37 -0.07 0.82
N LYS A 254 9.65 -1.15 0.47
CA LYS A 254 9.39 -2.29 1.37
C LYS A 254 10.18 -3.55 1.04
N GLY A 255 10.97 -3.54 -0.04
CA GLY A 255 11.80 -4.68 -0.45
C GLY A 255 11.02 -5.95 -0.77
N ARG A 256 9.72 -5.81 -1.13
CA ARG A 256 8.86 -6.96 -1.46
C ARG A 256 9.09 -7.31 -2.92
N ASP A 257 9.68 -8.48 -3.19
CA ASP A 257 9.81 -9.00 -4.55
C ASP A 257 8.40 -9.22 -5.15
N LEU A 258 8.02 -8.33 -6.07
CA LEU A 258 6.76 -8.38 -6.81
C LEU A 258 6.94 -9.03 -8.19
N GLY A 259 8.08 -9.68 -8.44
CA GLY A 259 8.41 -10.24 -9.75
C GLY A 259 8.80 -9.18 -10.79
N LEU A 260 9.25 -8.02 -10.32
CA LEU A 260 9.61 -6.86 -11.15
C LEU A 260 11.12 -6.86 -11.44
N SER A 261 11.57 -7.65 -12.42
CA SER A 261 12.99 -8.00 -12.61
C SER A 261 13.86 -6.81 -13.03
N HIS A 262 13.28 -5.79 -13.67
CA HIS A 262 14.03 -4.61 -14.13
C HIS A 262 14.19 -3.53 -13.05
N LEU A 263 13.40 -3.60 -11.98
CA LEU A 263 13.38 -2.59 -10.92
C LEU A 263 14.26 -2.96 -9.70
N THR A 264 14.71 -4.20 -9.60
CA THR A 264 15.61 -4.64 -8.51
C THR A 264 16.95 -3.90 -8.52
N ASP A 265 17.38 -3.42 -9.70
CA ASP A 265 18.65 -2.69 -9.87
C ASP A 265 18.51 -1.16 -9.69
N VAL A 266 17.27 -0.66 -9.55
CA VAL A 266 17.03 0.79 -9.40
C VAL A 266 17.29 1.21 -7.95
N SER A 267 18.27 2.09 -7.75
CA SER A 267 18.55 2.65 -6.44
C SER A 267 17.32 3.42 -5.89
N PRO A 268 16.83 3.10 -4.68
CA PRO A 268 15.71 3.82 -4.06
C PRO A 268 15.92 5.33 -3.99
N LEU A 269 17.17 5.78 -3.80
CA LEU A 269 17.52 7.20 -3.76
C LEU A 269 17.21 7.90 -5.09
N ARG A 270 17.49 7.28 -6.24
CA ARG A 270 17.23 7.89 -7.54
C ARG A 270 15.74 8.07 -7.77
N LEU A 271 14.96 7.01 -7.53
CA LEU A 271 13.51 7.06 -7.69
C LEU A 271 12.87 8.14 -6.81
N ILE A 272 13.28 8.26 -5.54
CA ILE A 272 12.75 9.29 -4.63
C ILE A 272 13.17 10.69 -5.05
N THR A 273 14.39 10.89 -5.57
CA THR A 273 14.80 12.18 -6.14
C THR A 273 13.95 12.56 -7.35
N ASP A 274 13.65 11.61 -8.23
CA ASP A 274 12.82 11.83 -9.41
C ASP A 274 11.35 12.11 -9.06
N CYS A 275 10.92 11.85 -7.81
CA CYS A 275 9.59 12.20 -7.32
C CYS A 275 9.39 13.71 -7.08
N VAL A 276 10.46 14.49 -6.89
CA VAL A 276 10.38 15.93 -6.61
C VAL A 276 9.52 16.68 -7.65
N PRO A 277 9.80 16.61 -8.96
CA PRO A 277 8.97 17.31 -9.96
C PRO A 277 7.54 16.75 -10.03
N LEU A 278 7.36 15.45 -9.75
CA LEU A 278 6.07 14.75 -9.85
C LEU A 278 5.08 15.17 -8.76
N LEU A 279 5.58 15.49 -7.56
CA LEU A 279 4.75 15.85 -6.40
C LEU A 279 3.91 17.10 -6.61
N SER A 280 4.45 18.10 -7.34
CA SER A 280 3.69 19.29 -7.70
C SER A 280 2.46 18.97 -8.54
N ASN A 281 2.58 18.00 -9.46
CA ASN A 281 1.49 17.58 -10.32
C ASN A 281 0.51 16.67 -9.56
N LEU A 282 1.01 15.76 -8.73
CA LEU A 282 0.17 14.98 -7.79
C LEU A 282 -0.69 15.89 -6.92
N ASN A 283 -0.12 16.99 -6.43
CA ASN A 283 -0.81 17.97 -5.63
C ASN A 283 -1.92 18.70 -6.42
N LYS A 284 -1.67 19.06 -7.68
CA LYS A 284 -2.69 19.64 -8.58
C LYS A 284 -3.83 18.64 -8.83
N HIS A 285 -3.50 17.39 -9.14
CA HIS A 285 -4.49 16.32 -9.32
C HIS A 285 -5.33 16.11 -8.07
N LEU A 286 -4.69 16.10 -6.89
CA LEU A 286 -5.40 15.99 -5.62
C LEU A 286 -6.39 17.13 -5.40
N GLY A 287 -6.01 18.37 -5.73
CA GLY A 287 -6.91 19.53 -5.65
C GLY A 287 -8.10 19.44 -6.60
N VAL A 288 -7.88 18.98 -7.84
CA VAL A 288 -8.98 18.78 -8.81
C VAL A 288 -9.92 17.67 -8.34
N ILE A 289 -9.38 16.55 -7.84
CA ILE A 289 -10.18 15.42 -7.33
C ILE A 289 -10.96 15.83 -6.08
N ASP A 290 -10.36 16.56 -5.15
CA ASP A 290 -11.03 17.05 -3.94
C ASP A 290 -12.21 17.97 -4.27
N LYS A 291 -12.05 18.87 -5.25
CA LYS A 291 -13.14 19.71 -5.75
C LYS A 291 -14.28 18.86 -6.30
N ARG A 292 -13.99 17.92 -7.20
CA ARG A 292 -15.02 17.09 -7.86
C ARG A 292 -15.69 16.09 -6.93
N LEU A 293 -14.99 15.57 -5.92
CA LEU A 293 -15.60 14.74 -4.87
C LEU A 293 -16.64 15.51 -4.03
N GLY A 294 -16.64 16.85 -4.08
CA GLY A 294 -17.68 17.69 -3.50
C GLY A 294 -18.85 17.99 -4.42
N GLU A 295 -18.76 17.65 -5.71
CA GLU A 295 -19.78 17.92 -6.72
C GLU A 295 -20.64 16.66 -6.96
N SER A 296 -21.85 16.83 -7.49
CA SER A 296 -22.73 15.72 -7.86
C SER A 296 -22.22 15.09 -9.16
N VAL A 297 -21.42 14.03 -9.04
CA VAL A 297 -20.84 13.28 -10.17
C VAL A 297 -21.55 11.93 -10.33
N ASP A 298 -21.57 11.37 -11.55
CA ASP A 298 -22.03 10.01 -11.82
C ASP A 298 -21.36 8.96 -10.90
N GLU A 299 -22.09 7.92 -10.52
CA GLU A 299 -21.63 6.95 -9.51
C GLU A 299 -20.33 6.22 -9.90
N ASP A 300 -20.14 5.88 -11.17
CA ASP A 300 -18.96 5.15 -11.63
C ASP A 300 -17.72 6.04 -11.68
N ASP A 301 -17.89 7.29 -12.11
CA ASP A 301 -16.83 8.30 -12.07
C ASP A 301 -16.48 8.65 -10.62
N LEU A 302 -17.46 8.72 -9.73
CA LEU A 302 -17.24 8.93 -8.30
C LEU A 302 -16.40 7.81 -7.69
N LYS A 303 -16.73 6.53 -7.96
CA LYS A 303 -15.93 5.38 -7.50
C LYS A 303 -14.49 5.46 -8.02
N GLN A 304 -14.32 5.80 -9.29
CA GLN A 304 -12.99 5.89 -9.88
C GLN A 304 -12.16 7.07 -9.30
N MET A 305 -12.80 8.21 -9.03
CA MET A 305 -12.17 9.34 -8.35
C MET A 305 -11.77 8.97 -6.92
N GLN A 306 -12.60 8.23 -6.18
CA GLN A 306 -12.27 7.73 -4.84
C GLN A 306 -11.06 6.77 -4.87
N ILE A 307 -10.99 5.85 -5.83
CA ILE A 307 -9.85 4.95 -6.00
C ILE A 307 -8.58 5.74 -6.33
N THR A 308 -8.70 6.74 -7.21
CA THR A 308 -7.58 7.60 -7.61
C THR A 308 -7.07 8.42 -6.42
N PHE A 309 -7.97 9.02 -5.65
CA PHE A 309 -7.66 9.72 -4.40
C PHE A 309 -6.88 8.81 -3.43
N GLY A 310 -7.34 7.57 -3.24
CA GLY A 310 -6.63 6.60 -2.41
C GLY A 310 -5.24 6.24 -2.92
N SER A 311 -5.07 6.13 -4.23
CA SER A 311 -3.77 5.86 -4.85
C SER A 311 -2.79 7.02 -4.66
N ILE A 312 -3.26 8.27 -4.70
CA ILE A 312 -2.44 9.45 -4.38
C ILE A 312 -1.98 9.40 -2.91
N LEU A 313 -2.89 9.14 -1.96
CA LEU A 313 -2.54 9.02 -0.55
C LEU A 313 -1.53 7.88 -0.30
N GLU A 314 -1.69 6.76 -1.00
CA GLU A 314 -0.75 5.65 -0.89
C GLU A 314 0.63 5.98 -1.48
N CYS A 315 0.70 6.71 -2.60
CA CYS A 315 1.96 7.26 -3.12
C CYS A 315 2.66 8.14 -2.09
N LEU A 316 1.93 9.08 -1.47
CA LEU A 316 2.47 9.95 -0.43
C LEU A 316 3.00 9.14 0.76
N TYR A 317 2.21 8.20 1.26
CA TYR A 317 2.65 7.30 2.33
C TYR A 317 3.94 6.58 1.96
N LEU A 318 4.02 5.95 0.78
CA LEU A 318 5.18 5.18 0.38
C LEU A 318 6.43 6.07 0.23
N ILE A 319 6.29 7.25 -0.38
CA ILE A 319 7.39 8.23 -0.52
C ILE A 319 7.90 8.63 0.87
N PHE A 320 7.03 9.12 1.76
CA PHE A 320 7.45 9.61 3.08
C PHE A 320 7.87 8.49 4.05
N SER A 321 7.43 7.25 3.82
CA SER A 321 7.85 6.08 4.62
C SER A 321 9.24 5.56 4.27
N TRP A 322 9.91 6.15 3.29
CA TRP A 322 11.25 5.72 2.90
C TRP A 322 12.26 5.94 4.04
N SER A 323 12.91 4.84 4.45
CA SER A 323 13.90 4.83 5.55
C SER A 323 15.08 5.78 5.33
N GLY A 324 15.35 6.16 4.08
CA GLY A 324 16.41 7.11 3.74
C GLY A 324 16.25 8.48 4.41
N PHE A 325 15.02 8.93 4.72
CA PHE A 325 14.79 10.22 5.36
C PHE A 325 15.20 10.27 6.84
N GLN A 326 15.46 9.13 7.48
CA GLN A 326 16.01 9.10 8.83
C GLN A 326 17.47 9.57 8.89
N HIS A 327 18.16 9.62 7.75
CA HIS A 327 19.53 10.10 7.66
C HIS A 327 19.58 11.62 7.45
N SER A 328 20.32 12.32 8.32
CA SER A 328 20.49 13.79 8.27
C SER A 328 20.94 14.33 6.90
N LYS A 329 21.75 13.56 6.17
CA LYS A 329 22.24 13.90 4.82
C LYS A 329 21.14 14.02 3.75
N ARG A 330 19.93 13.53 4.01
CA ARG A 330 18.82 13.50 3.04
C ARG A 330 17.68 14.45 3.42
N LEU A 331 17.88 15.28 4.45
CA LEU A 331 16.89 16.28 4.87
C LEU A 331 16.72 17.41 3.84
N ASP A 332 17.76 17.73 3.06
CA ASP A 332 17.63 18.70 1.97
C ASP A 332 16.70 18.17 0.87
N LEU A 333 16.83 16.90 0.49
CA LEU A 333 15.92 16.25 -0.45
C LEU A 333 14.48 16.22 0.09
N LEU A 334 14.31 15.91 1.39
CA LEU A 334 12.99 16.00 2.03
C LEU A 334 12.41 17.42 1.97
N ARG A 335 13.24 18.44 2.19
CA ARG A 335 12.82 19.85 2.08
C ARG A 335 12.33 20.16 0.67
N GLU A 336 13.04 19.73 -0.36
CA GLU A 336 12.63 19.91 -1.76
C GLU A 336 11.31 19.18 -2.06
N ILE A 337 11.14 17.94 -1.59
CA ILE A 337 9.91 17.16 -1.71
C ILE A 337 8.72 17.87 -1.05
N LEU A 338 8.89 18.34 0.19
CA LEU A 338 7.85 19.04 0.92
C LEU A 338 7.49 20.37 0.26
N LYS A 339 8.48 21.11 -0.25
CA LYS A 339 8.27 22.35 -1.01
C LYS A 339 7.54 22.08 -2.33
N ALA A 340 7.89 21.01 -3.04
CA ALA A 340 7.23 20.65 -4.30
C ALA A 340 5.75 20.30 -4.14
N PHE A 341 5.36 19.75 -2.98
CA PHE A 341 3.95 19.48 -2.67
C PHE A 341 3.20 20.70 -2.13
N ARG A 342 3.90 21.79 -1.78
CA ARG A 342 3.31 23.05 -1.35
C ARG A 342 2.81 23.83 -2.57
N GLN A 343 1.61 24.39 -2.49
CA GLN A 343 1.10 25.27 -3.56
C GLN A 343 1.86 26.60 -3.52
N SER A 344 2.18 27.12 -4.71
CA SER A 344 3.20 28.16 -4.88
C SER A 344 2.70 29.60 -4.66
N ASP A 345 1.39 29.84 -4.58
CA ASP A 345 0.88 31.18 -4.91
C ASP A 345 0.58 32.10 -3.70
N ASP A 346 0.36 31.60 -2.47
CA ASP A 346 -0.05 32.46 -1.34
C ASP A 346 0.69 32.26 -0.01
N ASN A 347 1.64 31.32 0.08
CA ASN A 347 2.20 30.94 1.38
C ASN A 347 3.62 31.49 1.62
N PRO A 348 3.92 32.03 2.82
CA PRO A 348 5.23 32.63 3.13
C PRO A 348 6.34 31.59 2.99
N PRO A 349 7.55 31.96 2.52
CA PRO A 349 8.62 30.98 2.28
C PRO A 349 9.02 30.27 3.58
N LEU A 350 8.63 29.01 3.71
CA LEU A 350 9.04 28.16 4.82
C LEU A 350 10.27 27.35 4.42
N ASN A 351 11.35 27.54 5.18
CA ASN A 351 12.61 26.81 4.97
C ASN A 351 12.84 25.71 6.02
N SER A 352 12.15 25.78 7.16
CA SER A 352 12.24 24.77 8.21
C SER A 352 11.42 23.54 7.85
N VAL A 353 12.08 22.38 7.82
CA VAL A 353 11.45 21.07 7.57
C VAL A 353 10.32 20.82 8.58
N ASN A 354 10.48 21.24 9.84
CA ASN A 354 9.48 21.02 10.88
C ASN A 354 8.17 21.79 10.61
N HIS A 355 8.28 23.04 10.15
CA HIS A 355 7.11 23.83 9.78
C HIS A 355 6.44 23.29 8.50
N LEU A 356 7.23 22.86 7.51
CA LEU A 356 6.71 22.24 6.28
C LEU A 356 5.97 20.94 6.58
N ILE A 357 6.51 20.09 7.47
CA ILE A 357 5.85 18.86 7.92
C ILE A 357 4.53 19.18 8.65
N LEU A 358 4.53 20.17 9.53
CA LEU A 358 3.33 20.56 10.26
C LEU A 358 2.23 21.10 9.32
N GLU A 359 2.59 21.94 8.36
CA GLU A 359 1.66 22.45 7.33
C GLU A 359 1.06 21.30 6.51
N LEU A 360 1.90 20.37 6.02
CA LEU A 360 1.45 19.19 5.29
C LEU A 360 0.54 18.31 6.15
N THR A 361 0.90 18.08 7.42
CA THR A 361 0.09 17.29 8.37
C THR A 361 -1.29 17.92 8.57
N ASN A 362 -1.35 19.24 8.70
CA ASN A 362 -2.62 19.96 8.84
C ASN A 362 -3.49 19.78 7.60
N ARG A 363 -2.91 19.97 6.42
CA ARG A 363 -3.62 19.80 5.15
C ARG A 363 -4.11 18.36 4.93
N LEU A 364 -3.30 17.36 5.30
CA LEU A 364 -3.72 15.95 5.26
C LEU A 364 -4.94 15.70 6.15
N ALA A 365 -5.00 16.34 7.33
CA ALA A 365 -6.14 16.20 8.22
C ALA A 365 -7.44 16.81 7.66
N ASP A 366 -7.38 17.75 6.71
CA ASP A 366 -8.57 18.32 6.08
C ASP A 366 -9.24 17.32 5.12
N PHE A 367 -8.50 16.30 4.64
CA PHE A 367 -9.02 15.26 3.76
C PHE A 367 -9.73 14.09 4.48
N VAL A 368 -9.89 14.16 5.81
CA VAL A 368 -10.57 13.13 6.61
C VAL A 368 -12.00 12.90 6.12
N ASP A 369 -12.68 13.97 5.68
CA ASP A 369 -14.05 13.91 5.18
C ASP A 369 -14.21 13.33 3.78
N ARG A 370 -13.14 13.33 3.01
CA ARG A 370 -13.10 12.75 1.66
C ARG A 370 -12.80 11.26 1.62
N CYS A 371 -12.33 10.69 2.73
CA CYS A 371 -12.03 9.27 2.82
C CYS A 371 -13.33 8.45 2.76
N SER A 372 -13.50 7.71 1.65
CA SER A 372 -14.64 6.81 1.39
C SER A 372 -14.34 5.36 1.77
N SER A 373 -13.06 4.97 1.80
CA SER A 373 -12.66 3.61 2.17
C SER A 373 -11.69 3.58 3.35
N LEU A 374 -11.76 2.48 4.10
CA LEU A 374 -10.90 2.27 5.26
C LEU A 374 -9.40 2.16 4.88
N SER A 375 -9.07 1.73 3.66
CA SER A 375 -7.69 1.73 3.17
C SER A 375 -7.16 3.14 2.94
N GLN A 376 -7.96 4.05 2.36
CA GLN A 376 -7.61 5.48 2.22
C GLN A 376 -7.34 6.11 3.59
N ALA A 377 -8.23 5.87 4.56
CA ALA A 377 -8.10 6.35 5.92
C ALA A 377 -6.77 5.92 6.58
N VAL A 378 -6.38 4.66 6.37
CA VAL A 378 -5.11 4.13 6.87
C VAL A 378 -3.91 4.73 6.13
N SER A 379 -3.96 4.89 4.80
CA SER A 379 -2.89 5.54 4.05
C SER A 379 -2.69 6.99 4.48
N LEU A 380 -3.79 7.71 4.75
CA LEU A 380 -3.74 9.08 5.29
C LEU A 380 -3.01 9.13 6.63
N ILE A 381 -3.45 8.33 7.59
CA ILE A 381 -2.85 8.28 8.93
C ILE A 381 -1.40 7.83 8.88
N LYS A 382 -1.08 6.79 8.12
CA LYS A 382 0.30 6.31 7.97
C LYS A 382 1.21 7.33 7.31
N THR A 383 0.69 8.18 6.41
CA THR A 383 1.45 9.30 5.86
C THR A 383 1.80 10.29 6.98
N MET A 384 0.83 10.67 7.81
CA MET A 384 1.06 11.58 8.95
C MET A 384 2.03 10.96 9.97
N GLU A 385 1.93 9.66 10.25
CA GLU A 385 2.85 8.93 11.13
C GLU A 385 4.28 8.88 10.56
N ALA A 386 4.43 8.65 9.25
CA ALA A 386 5.73 8.66 8.58
C ALA A 386 6.39 10.05 8.71
N LEU A 387 5.62 11.12 8.51
CA LEU A 387 6.08 12.49 8.73
C LEU A 387 6.50 12.75 10.18
N ASN A 388 5.71 12.29 11.15
CA ASN A 388 6.04 12.40 12.58
C ASN A 388 7.26 11.55 12.98
N ALA A 389 7.53 10.43 12.30
CA ALA A 389 8.70 9.61 12.57
C ALA A 389 10.01 10.31 12.12
N ILE A 390 9.93 11.18 11.10
CA ILE A 390 11.08 11.97 10.64
C ILE A 390 11.36 13.11 11.62
N THR A 391 10.33 13.90 11.97
CA THR A 391 10.42 14.96 12.98
C THR A 391 9.35 14.73 14.06
N PRO A 392 9.70 14.06 15.17
CA PRO A 392 8.78 13.84 16.27
C PRO A 392 8.32 15.17 16.88
N SER A 393 7.01 15.40 16.90
CA SER A 393 6.42 16.58 17.56
C SER A 393 5.14 16.21 18.30
N PRO A 394 4.95 16.66 19.56
CA PRO A 394 3.73 16.40 20.30
C PRO A 394 2.49 17.03 19.63
N ALA A 395 2.67 18.15 18.92
CA ALA A 395 1.58 18.79 18.18
C ALA A 395 1.09 17.91 17.02
N ILE A 396 2.03 17.30 16.27
CA ILE A 396 1.72 16.37 15.17
C ILE A 396 1.07 15.10 15.73
N GLN A 397 1.59 14.53 16.81
CA GLN A 397 1.00 13.35 17.47
C GLN A 397 -0.43 13.61 17.93
N SER A 398 -0.70 14.77 18.55
CA SER A 398 -2.05 15.18 18.95
C SER A 398 -2.99 15.29 17.75
N LYS A 399 -2.51 15.84 16.63
CA LYS A 399 -3.28 15.94 15.39
C LYS A 399 -3.58 14.56 14.80
N ILE A 400 -2.59 13.66 14.72
CA ILE A 400 -2.76 12.26 14.28
C ILE A 400 -3.85 11.56 15.09
N ALA A 401 -3.79 11.67 16.43
CA ALA A 401 -4.78 11.05 17.29
C ALA A 401 -6.19 11.61 17.05
N LYS A 402 -6.34 12.94 16.93
CA LYS A 402 -7.65 13.56 16.61
C LYS A 402 -8.20 13.09 15.26
N THR A 403 -7.36 13.05 14.23
CA THR A 403 -7.69 12.58 12.88
C THR A 403 -8.09 11.09 12.91
N ALA A 404 -7.33 10.24 13.60
CA ALA A 404 -7.64 8.82 13.76
C ALA A 404 -8.98 8.59 14.50
N GLY A 405 -9.24 9.38 15.55
CA GLY A 405 -10.51 9.35 16.27
C GLY A 405 -11.70 9.73 15.39
N HIS A 406 -11.56 10.78 14.56
CA HIS A 406 -12.59 11.17 13.61
C HIS A 406 -12.86 10.03 12.59
N LEU A 407 -11.80 9.42 12.04
CA LEU A 407 -11.94 8.28 11.12
C LEU A 407 -12.59 7.05 11.77
N LEU A 408 -12.29 6.78 13.04
CA LEU A 408 -12.92 5.67 13.79
C LEU A 408 -14.39 5.92 14.11
N ASN A 409 -14.83 7.19 14.15
CA ASN A 409 -16.23 7.55 14.34
C ASN A 409 -17.07 7.38 13.05
N LYS A 410 -16.43 7.12 11.90
CA LYS A 410 -17.14 6.83 10.64
C LYS A 410 -17.55 5.37 10.55
N GLN A 411 -18.66 5.14 9.88
CA GLN A 411 -19.11 3.81 9.48
C GLN A 411 -18.53 3.50 8.10
N TRP A 412 -17.97 2.30 7.94
CA TRP A 412 -17.36 1.84 6.69
C TRP A 412 -18.11 0.64 6.14
N ASP A 413 -18.28 0.58 4.82
CA ASP A 413 -18.98 -0.53 4.15
C ASP A 413 -18.25 -1.87 4.32
N VAL A 414 -16.91 -1.82 4.31
CA VAL A 414 -16.05 -3.00 4.44
C VAL A 414 -15.19 -2.89 5.70
N SER A 415 -15.50 -3.75 6.67
CA SER A 415 -14.70 -3.89 7.90
C SER A 415 -13.46 -4.75 7.65
N ASN A 416 -12.26 -4.13 7.70
CA ASN A 416 -10.99 -4.84 7.70
C ASN A 416 -10.29 -4.66 9.07
N SER A 417 -10.18 -5.75 9.83
CA SER A 417 -9.60 -5.75 11.18
C SER A 417 -8.16 -5.24 11.24
N VAL A 418 -7.37 -5.44 10.17
CA VAL A 418 -5.96 -4.97 10.11
C VAL A 418 -5.91 -3.45 9.98
N ASN A 419 -6.83 -2.88 9.20
CA ASN A 419 -6.88 -1.44 9.01
C ASN A 419 -7.46 -0.74 10.25
N VAL A 420 -8.49 -1.33 10.89
CA VAL A 420 -8.99 -0.87 12.18
C VAL A 420 -7.89 -0.93 13.26
N ASP A 421 -7.07 -1.98 13.26
CA ASP A 421 -5.91 -2.10 14.18
C ASP A 421 -4.95 -0.93 14.04
N ALA A 422 -4.63 -0.55 12.80
CA ALA A 422 -3.77 0.59 12.53
C ALA A 422 -4.38 1.89 13.08
N LEU A 423 -5.65 2.18 12.78
CA LEU A 423 -6.31 3.40 13.25
C LEU A 423 -6.42 3.47 14.78
N VAL A 424 -6.76 2.35 15.43
CA VAL A 424 -6.86 2.30 16.90
C VAL A 424 -5.50 2.55 17.54
N LYS A 425 -4.41 1.97 17.01
CA LYS A 425 -3.06 2.24 17.50
C LYS A 425 -2.73 3.72 17.39
N SER A 426 -2.96 4.33 16.23
CA SER A 426 -2.71 5.77 16.02
C SER A 426 -3.55 6.65 16.93
N TYR A 427 -4.81 6.26 17.20
CA TYR A 427 -5.68 6.98 18.13
C TYR A 427 -5.17 6.96 19.58
N LEU A 428 -4.66 5.80 20.04
CA LEU A 428 -4.15 5.63 21.41
C LEU A 428 -2.69 6.10 21.59
N CYS A 429 -1.97 6.36 20.50
CA CYS A 429 -0.56 6.78 20.51
C CYS A 429 -0.25 8.08 21.27
N SER A 430 -1.25 8.92 21.59
CA SER A 430 -1.08 10.10 22.46
C SER A 430 -1.96 10.09 23.71
N ALA A 431 -2.70 9.01 23.98
CA ALA A 431 -3.62 8.94 25.12
C ALA A 431 -2.85 8.67 26.43
N ASN A 432 -3.14 9.43 27.48
CA ASN A 432 -2.63 9.16 28.83
C ASN A 432 -3.51 8.12 29.55
N ILE A 433 -3.07 7.62 30.71
CA ILE A 433 -3.81 6.60 31.48
C ILE A 433 -5.22 7.06 31.86
N LYS A 434 -5.42 8.35 32.16
CA LYS A 434 -6.76 8.88 32.50
C LYS A 434 -7.71 8.84 31.31
N THR A 435 -7.24 9.21 30.12
CA THR A 435 -8.01 9.13 28.87
C THR A 435 -8.37 7.68 28.55
N ILE A 436 -7.43 6.76 28.70
CA ILE A 436 -7.70 5.31 28.51
C ILE A 436 -8.74 4.83 29.52
N CYS A 437 -8.64 5.22 30.80
CA CYS A 437 -9.62 4.88 31.83
C CYS A 437 -11.02 5.38 31.47
N GLY A 438 -11.15 6.63 31.02
CA GLY A 438 -12.43 7.20 30.59
C GLY A 438 -13.04 6.45 29.40
N MET A 439 -12.22 6.10 28.40
CA MET A 439 -12.66 5.30 27.25
C MET A 439 -13.07 3.89 27.65
N VAL A 440 -12.38 3.25 28.60
CA VAL A 440 -12.79 1.93 29.11
C VAL A 440 -14.12 2.02 29.83
N GLY A 441 -14.39 3.11 30.57
CA GLY A 441 -15.69 3.37 31.18
C GLY A 441 -16.83 3.40 30.14
N THR A 442 -16.68 4.16 29.07
CA THR A 442 -17.70 4.23 28.00
C THR A 442 -17.86 2.88 27.26
N ILE A 443 -16.76 2.17 27.01
CA ILE A 443 -16.80 0.85 26.38
C ILE A 443 -17.47 -0.18 27.31
N GLN A 444 -17.30 -0.08 28.63
CA GLN A 444 -17.96 -0.97 29.58
C GLN A 444 -19.48 -0.88 29.50
N GLU A 445 -20.03 0.30 29.25
CA GLU A 445 -21.47 0.53 29.07
C GLU A 445 -21.97 0.03 27.70
N GLN A 446 -21.18 0.21 26.64
CA GLN A 446 -21.57 -0.13 25.27
C GLN A 446 -21.30 -1.59 24.89
N ALA A 447 -20.30 -2.23 25.49
CA ALA A 447 -19.88 -3.59 25.15
C ALA A 447 -21.01 -4.63 25.26
N PRO A 448 -21.91 -4.61 26.26
CA PRO A 448 -23.04 -5.55 26.31
C PRO A 448 -24.00 -5.42 25.11
N GLY A 449 -24.09 -4.25 24.48
CA GLY A 449 -24.97 -4.00 23.32
C GLY A 449 -24.48 -4.62 22.01
N LEU A 450 -23.23 -5.10 21.95
CA LEU A 450 -22.66 -5.73 20.75
C LEU A 450 -23.11 -7.20 20.64
N THR A 451 -24.32 -7.42 20.15
CA THR A 451 -24.93 -8.75 20.04
C THR A 451 -24.77 -9.35 18.65
N ASN A 452 -25.06 -8.57 17.61
CA ASN A 452 -24.95 -8.97 16.21
C ASN A 452 -23.59 -8.60 15.63
N LYS A 453 -23.25 -9.18 14.48
CA LYS A 453 -21.97 -8.90 13.79
C LYS A 453 -21.85 -7.47 13.26
N THR A 454 -22.98 -6.83 12.99
CA THR A 454 -23.09 -5.47 12.42
C THR A 454 -23.20 -4.39 13.49
N ASP A 455 -23.49 -4.76 14.74
CA ASP A 455 -23.56 -3.81 15.84
C ASP A 455 -22.19 -3.16 16.02
N SER A 456 -22.17 -1.83 16.04
CA SER A 456 -20.98 -1.00 16.18
C SER A 456 -21.02 -0.19 17.47
N LEU A 457 -19.86 0.22 17.98
CA LEU A 457 -19.79 1.13 19.12
C LEU A 457 -20.23 2.54 18.71
N ASP A 458 -21.02 3.22 19.55
CA ASP A 458 -21.50 4.57 19.26
C ASP A 458 -20.36 5.59 19.21
N MET A 459 -19.34 5.40 20.04
CA MET A 459 -18.15 6.26 20.08
C MET A 459 -17.20 5.99 18.91
N LEU A 460 -17.16 4.74 18.42
CA LEU A 460 -16.24 4.26 17.40
C LEU A 460 -17.00 3.37 16.41
N ARG A 461 -17.79 3.97 15.53
CA ARG A 461 -18.65 3.25 14.58
C ARG A 461 -17.91 2.29 13.64
N SER A 462 -16.61 2.50 13.46
CA SER A 462 -15.73 1.57 12.72
C SER A 462 -15.50 0.23 13.43
N VAL A 463 -15.71 0.19 14.75
CA VAL A 463 -15.52 -0.99 15.59
C VAL A 463 -16.85 -1.70 15.76
N ASN A 464 -16.95 -2.89 15.18
CA ASN A 464 -18.10 -3.78 15.29
C ASN A 464 -17.74 -5.05 16.06
N LYS A 465 -18.73 -5.89 16.36
CA LYS A 465 -18.49 -7.15 17.08
C LYS A 465 -17.40 -8.03 16.45
N SER A 466 -17.30 -8.05 15.12
CA SER A 466 -16.34 -8.90 14.41
C SER A 466 -14.89 -8.47 14.62
N ASN A 467 -14.65 -7.16 14.82
CA ASN A 467 -13.31 -6.59 14.96
C ASN A 467 -13.03 -6.04 16.38
N PHE A 468 -13.98 -6.12 17.31
CA PHE A 468 -13.87 -5.61 18.68
C PHE A 468 -12.63 -6.11 19.44
N TYR A 469 -12.20 -7.36 19.20
CA TYR A 469 -11.00 -7.92 19.81
C TYR A 469 -9.73 -7.10 19.50
N VAL A 470 -9.71 -6.39 18.37
CA VAL A 470 -8.63 -5.48 17.96
C VAL A 470 -8.58 -4.27 18.89
N LEU A 471 -9.72 -3.61 19.12
CA LEU A 471 -9.82 -2.50 20.06
C LEU A 471 -9.41 -2.95 21.48
N TYR A 472 -9.96 -4.08 21.92
CA TYR A 472 -9.68 -4.63 23.25
C TYR A 472 -8.19 -4.90 23.47
N ARG A 473 -7.53 -5.52 22.49
CA ARG A 473 -6.08 -5.78 22.54
C ARG A 473 -5.27 -4.49 22.60
N ASN A 474 -5.61 -3.50 21.77
CA ASN A 474 -4.87 -2.23 21.72
C ASN A 474 -5.03 -1.43 23.00
N LEU A 475 -6.20 -1.44 23.65
CA LEU A 475 -6.38 -0.78 24.95
C LEU A 475 -5.45 -1.37 26.03
N TRP A 476 -5.30 -2.69 26.07
CA TRP A 476 -4.35 -3.34 26.97
C TRP A 476 -2.90 -3.00 26.66
N GLU A 477 -2.52 -2.98 25.37
CA GLU A 477 -1.17 -2.62 24.93
C GLU A 477 -0.83 -1.17 25.28
N SER A 478 -1.73 -0.24 24.97
CA SER A 478 -1.55 1.17 25.32
C SER A 478 -1.53 1.38 26.83
N LEU A 479 -2.39 0.71 27.62
CA LEU A 479 -2.34 0.81 29.07
C LEU A 479 -1.00 0.33 29.63
N HIS A 480 -0.53 -0.83 29.18
CA HIS A 480 0.76 -1.38 29.58
C HIS A 480 1.92 -0.43 29.27
N ASP A 481 1.98 0.09 28.04
CA ASP A 481 3.06 0.97 27.62
C ASP A 481 3.03 2.31 28.36
N ARG A 482 1.84 2.85 28.63
CA ARG A 482 1.69 4.09 29.41
C ARG A 482 2.05 3.93 30.87
N VAL A 483 1.66 2.82 31.49
CA VAL A 483 2.07 2.52 32.87
C VAL A 483 3.59 2.49 32.95
N LYS A 484 4.25 1.82 31.99
CA LYS A 484 5.71 1.76 31.94
C LYS A 484 6.37 3.15 31.78
N THR A 485 5.82 4.04 30.94
CA THR A 485 6.40 5.36 30.70
C THR A 485 6.08 6.38 31.79
N GLU A 486 4.83 6.43 32.26
CA GLU A 486 4.37 7.45 33.22
C GLU A 486 4.95 7.20 34.62
N ILE A 487 5.22 5.94 35.02
CA ILE A 487 5.85 5.61 36.31
C ILE A 487 7.21 6.30 36.50
N GLN A 488 7.98 6.57 35.43
CA GLN A 488 9.37 7.03 35.56
C GLN A 488 9.52 8.49 36.03
N ALA A 489 8.45 9.28 36.02
CA ALA A 489 8.51 10.73 36.18
C ALA A 489 7.60 11.28 37.31
N LEU A 490 7.20 10.46 38.28
CA LEU A 490 6.18 10.81 39.28
C LEU A 490 6.74 10.92 40.71
N THR A 491 6.06 11.72 41.52
CA THR A 491 6.23 11.73 42.98
C THR A 491 5.44 10.60 43.64
N ASN A 492 5.76 10.22 44.88
CA ASN A 492 5.11 9.10 45.58
C ASN A 492 3.56 9.20 45.62
N ALA A 493 3.00 10.38 45.90
CA ALA A 493 1.55 10.59 45.89
C ALA A 493 0.93 10.48 44.47
N GLN A 494 1.66 10.93 43.45
CA GLN A 494 1.21 10.79 42.06
C GLN A 494 1.26 9.34 41.59
N HIS A 495 2.21 8.53 42.09
CA HIS A 495 2.25 7.10 41.86
C HIS A 495 1.02 6.37 42.40
N LEU A 496 0.55 6.72 43.61
CA LEU A 496 -0.68 6.13 44.15
C LEU A 496 -1.89 6.43 43.25
N THR A 497 -2.00 7.67 42.78
CA THR A 497 -3.09 8.07 41.87
C THR A 497 -3.01 7.32 40.52
N LEU A 498 -1.80 7.13 40.00
CA LEU A 498 -1.56 6.35 38.78
C LEU A 498 -2.01 4.90 38.95
N TRP A 499 -1.60 4.25 40.03
CA TRP A 499 -1.94 2.85 40.30
C TRP A 499 -3.41 2.66 40.56
N ARG A 500 -4.06 3.58 41.27
CA ARG A 500 -5.52 3.57 41.44
C ARG A 500 -6.23 3.66 40.10
N THR A 501 -5.82 4.59 39.22
CA THR A 501 -6.41 4.74 37.88
C THR A 501 -6.17 3.49 37.03
N THR A 502 -4.98 2.90 37.11
CA THR A 502 -4.62 1.66 36.41
C THR A 502 -5.49 0.48 36.88
N ALA A 503 -5.67 0.31 38.19
CA ALA A 503 -6.50 -0.74 38.77
C ALA A 503 -7.97 -0.61 38.34
N VAL A 504 -8.53 0.61 38.40
CA VAL A 504 -9.90 0.89 37.91
C VAL A 504 -10.03 0.56 36.42
N THR A 505 -9.04 0.94 35.61
CA THR A 505 -9.02 0.63 34.17
C THR A 505 -8.98 -0.87 33.91
N MET A 506 -8.13 -1.61 34.64
CA MET A 506 -8.04 -3.07 34.54
C MET A 506 -9.35 -3.76 34.94
N GLN A 507 -10.01 -3.26 35.98
CA GLN A 507 -11.32 -3.75 36.42
C GLN A 507 -12.38 -3.52 35.34
N GLY A 508 -12.41 -2.34 34.71
CA GLY A 508 -13.31 -2.07 33.59
C GLY A 508 -13.07 -3.01 32.39
N LEU A 509 -11.80 -3.21 32.01
CA LEU A 509 -11.42 -4.15 30.95
C LEU A 509 -11.77 -5.62 31.30
N MET A 510 -11.75 -6.00 32.57
CA MET A 510 -12.22 -7.31 33.02
C MET A 510 -13.74 -7.45 32.81
N THR A 511 -14.51 -6.43 33.19
CA THR A 511 -15.97 -6.42 32.99
C THR A 511 -16.34 -6.49 31.52
N VAL A 512 -15.62 -5.76 30.65
CA VAL A 512 -15.79 -5.82 29.19
C VAL A 512 -15.51 -7.22 28.65
N ALA A 513 -14.45 -7.90 29.11
CA ALA A 513 -14.16 -9.27 28.67
C ALA A 513 -15.25 -10.26 29.10
N LYS A 514 -15.81 -10.09 30.30
CA LYS A 514 -16.94 -10.88 30.80
C LYS A 514 -18.22 -10.61 30.00
N ALA A 515 -18.48 -9.38 29.56
CA ALA A 515 -19.68 -9.06 28.79
C ALA A 515 -19.65 -9.66 27.37
N GLN A 516 -18.48 -9.71 26.73
CA GLN A 516 -18.34 -10.19 25.35
C GLN A 516 -18.04 -11.70 25.24
N GLU A 517 -17.51 -12.32 26.29
CA GLU A 517 -17.20 -13.76 26.42
C GLU A 517 -16.44 -14.41 25.24
N THR A 518 -15.71 -13.63 24.44
CA THR A 518 -14.94 -14.20 23.32
C THR A 518 -13.60 -14.76 23.82
N LYS A 519 -13.22 -15.94 23.30
CA LYS A 519 -11.93 -16.60 23.62
C LYS A 519 -10.72 -15.68 23.41
N LEU A 520 -10.74 -14.86 22.36
CA LEU A 520 -9.65 -13.92 22.06
C LEU A 520 -9.51 -12.84 23.15
N ASN A 521 -10.63 -12.29 23.63
CA ASN A 521 -10.62 -11.27 24.68
C ASN A 521 -10.17 -11.86 26.02
N LEU A 522 -10.65 -13.06 26.38
CA LEU A 522 -10.25 -13.73 27.62
C LEU A 522 -8.75 -14.08 27.64
N VAL A 523 -8.22 -14.60 26.53
CA VAL A 523 -6.77 -14.88 26.41
C VAL A 523 -5.96 -13.58 26.47
N CYS A 524 -6.44 -12.50 25.84
CA CYS A 524 -5.80 -11.19 25.88
C CYS A 524 -5.77 -10.63 27.32
N PHE A 525 -6.91 -10.68 28.02
CA PHE A 525 -7.04 -10.29 29.42
C PHE A 525 -6.01 -10.99 30.30
N LEU A 526 -5.98 -12.33 30.28
CA LEU A 526 -5.07 -13.12 31.11
C LEU A 526 -3.60 -12.78 30.83
N LYS A 527 -3.19 -12.70 29.56
CA LYS A 527 -1.80 -12.42 29.21
C LYS A 527 -1.36 -10.99 29.57
N LYS A 528 -2.19 -10.00 29.25
CA LYS A 528 -1.83 -8.57 29.39
C LYS A 528 -1.97 -8.08 30.83
N SER A 529 -2.95 -8.58 31.60
CA SER A 529 -3.07 -8.29 33.03
C SER A 529 -1.83 -8.74 33.81
N ILE A 530 -1.32 -9.95 33.57
CA ILE A 530 -0.10 -10.45 34.19
C ILE A 530 1.09 -9.52 33.92
N ALA A 531 1.21 -8.98 32.71
CA ALA A 531 2.29 -8.06 32.36
C ALA A 531 2.24 -6.77 33.21
N ILE A 532 1.06 -6.18 33.38
CA ILE A 532 0.87 -4.98 34.21
C ILE A 532 1.08 -5.29 35.69
N LEU A 533 0.56 -6.43 36.19
CA LEU A 533 0.77 -6.85 37.58
C LEU A 533 2.25 -7.04 37.92
N LYS A 534 3.07 -7.52 36.98
CA LYS A 534 4.53 -7.57 37.17
C LYS A 534 5.16 -6.19 37.33
N ILE A 535 4.68 -5.18 36.60
CA ILE A 535 5.11 -3.79 36.77
C ILE A 535 4.66 -3.27 38.14
N PHE A 536 3.44 -3.60 38.57
CA PHE A 536 2.93 -3.23 39.89
C PHE A 536 3.75 -3.84 41.02
N LEU A 537 4.12 -5.12 40.93
CA LEU A 537 4.96 -5.77 41.93
C LEU A 537 6.34 -5.11 42.05
N SER A 538 6.92 -4.69 40.92
CA SER A 538 8.26 -4.09 40.91
C SER A 538 8.30 -2.61 41.29
N HIS A 539 7.29 -1.82 40.91
CA HIS A 539 7.29 -0.35 41.07
C HIS A 539 6.16 0.18 41.95
N GLY A 540 5.04 -0.55 42.07
CA GLY A 540 3.89 -0.13 42.87
C GLY A 540 3.99 -0.56 44.34
N VAL A 541 4.37 -1.81 44.61
CA VAL A 541 4.49 -2.34 45.98
C VAL A 541 5.51 -1.54 46.82
N PRO A 542 6.72 -1.20 46.34
CA PRO A 542 7.66 -0.42 47.13
C PRO A 542 7.11 0.96 47.53
N ILE A 543 6.33 1.59 46.66
CA ILE A 543 5.75 2.91 46.91
C ILE A 543 4.61 2.81 47.92
N LEU A 544 3.80 1.75 47.83
CA LEU A 544 2.75 1.48 48.82
C LEU A 544 3.37 1.25 50.22
N GLU A 545 4.49 0.55 50.33
CA GLU A 545 5.18 0.36 51.62
C GLU A 545 5.71 1.66 52.21
N ILE A 546 6.17 2.59 51.36
CA ILE A 546 6.63 3.91 51.79
C ILE A 546 5.44 4.77 52.23
N GLU A 547 4.40 4.88 51.40
CA GLU A 547 3.24 5.73 51.69
C GLU A 547 2.34 5.19 52.80
N LEU A 548 2.31 3.88 53.03
CA LEU A 548 1.58 3.30 54.16
C LEU A 548 2.16 3.76 55.51
N LYS A 549 3.47 4.05 55.55
CA LYS A 549 4.16 4.56 56.76
C LYS A 549 3.93 6.05 56.97
N SER A 550 3.76 6.84 55.91
CA SER A 550 3.58 8.29 55.98
C SER A 550 2.11 8.74 55.99
N HIS A 551 1.24 8.10 55.20
CA HIS A 551 -0.16 8.49 54.99
C HIS A 551 -1.08 7.24 54.85
N PRO A 552 -1.40 6.55 55.96
CA PRO A 552 -2.15 5.28 55.93
C PRO A 552 -3.57 5.40 55.34
N ASP A 553 -4.19 6.58 55.42
CA ASP A 553 -5.54 6.81 54.88
C ASP A 553 -5.56 6.88 53.34
N GLN A 554 -4.44 7.26 52.71
CA GLN A 554 -4.35 7.36 51.25
C GLN A 554 -4.04 6.01 50.56
N THR A 555 -3.55 5.04 51.33
CA THR A 555 -3.17 3.69 50.83
C THR A 555 -4.27 2.64 51.02
N ARG A 556 -5.30 2.93 51.83
CA ARG A 556 -6.48 2.08 52.02
C ARG A 556 -7.60 2.43 51.03
N VAL A 557 -7.44 2.11 49.74
CA VAL A 557 -8.56 2.09 48.78
C VAL A 557 -8.45 0.90 47.84
#